data_AF-A0A7S0XDI9-F1
#
_entry.id   AF-A0A7S0XDI9-F1
#
_cell.length_a   1.000
_cell.length_b   1.000
_cell.length_c   1.000
_cell.angle_alpha   90.00
_cell.angle_beta   90.00
_cell.angle_gamma   90.00
#
_symmetry.space_group_name_H-M   'P 1'
#
loop_
_entity.id
_entity.type
_entity.pdbx_description
1 polymer ?
#
loop_
_entity_poly.entity_id
_entity_poly.type
_entity_poly.pdbx_seq_one_letter_code
_entity_poly.pdbx_strand_id
1 'polypeptide(L)'
;GEFIEFCVNGPGGAAGEWKSIFPGKYLVGGKEAGGQLVDQRLLPRISEGEVRMLMVKNELFQIIHKKPVEGGFSAVGGINIPTFFKPDAPEYADLKSKFIDHDIPLLMDALDLGDQPLPLIWTGDFIPADGPTPGSTVYIVGEFNCSCVGCSNFGAGCGPGKELSWVSDENYLEGMRLTKLVGEKAIEALEEIKAKLAAAPPAPPTPVAPPAPAAPPVEAAAPPAGPFESTLADRVNTKLPNPPDAKYKFV
;
A
#
# COMPACT_ATOMS: atom_id res chain seq x y z
N GLY A 1 -15.23 -8.09 21.07
CA GLY A 1 -14.31 -9.23 20.90
C GLY A 1 -12.97 -8.85 21.49
N GLU A 2 -12.25 -9.83 22.05
CA GLU A 2 -11.00 -9.63 22.79
C GLU A 2 -9.95 -8.84 21.98
N PHE A 3 -9.85 -9.09 20.67
CA PHE A 3 -8.94 -8.35 19.78
C PHE A 3 -9.24 -6.85 19.70
N ILE A 4 -10.50 -6.47 19.56
CA ILE A 4 -10.87 -5.04 19.48
C ILE A 4 -10.61 -4.35 20.83
N GLU A 5 -10.87 -5.03 21.95
CA GLU A 5 -10.52 -4.52 23.27
C GLU A 5 -9.01 -4.26 23.37
N PHE A 6 -8.19 -5.21 22.91
CA PHE A 6 -6.74 -5.06 22.86
C PHE A 6 -6.31 -3.87 21.98
N CYS A 7 -6.94 -3.68 20.82
CA CYS A 7 -6.65 -2.57 19.92
C CYS A 7 -7.01 -1.20 20.49
N VAL A 8 -8.03 -1.11 21.35
CA VAL A 8 -8.49 0.17 21.92
C VAL A 8 -7.78 0.46 23.25
N ASN A 9 -7.76 -0.53 24.17
CA ASN A 9 -7.37 -0.33 25.56
C ASN A 9 -6.03 -1.01 25.93
N GLY A 10 -5.51 -1.90 25.08
CA GLY A 10 -4.30 -2.69 25.35
C GLY A 10 -4.59 -3.99 26.12
N PRO A 11 -3.56 -4.67 26.65
CA PRO A 11 -3.72 -5.91 27.40
C PRO A 11 -4.44 -5.71 28.74
N GLY A 12 -5.13 -6.75 29.23
CA GLY A 12 -5.96 -6.74 30.44
C GLY A 12 -7.46 -6.63 30.14
N GLY A 13 -8.28 -6.50 31.19
CA GLY A 13 -9.74 -6.36 31.04
C GLY A 13 -10.36 -7.49 30.21
N ALA A 14 -11.20 -7.14 29.24
CA ALA A 14 -11.81 -8.10 28.31
C ALA A 14 -10.86 -8.57 27.19
N ALA A 15 -9.65 -8.00 27.07
CA ALA A 15 -8.60 -8.47 26.17
C ALA A 15 -7.73 -9.56 26.81
N GLY A 16 -7.83 -9.80 28.13
CA GLY A 16 -7.05 -10.82 28.81
C GLY A 16 -5.53 -10.64 28.66
N GLU A 17 -4.81 -11.74 28.44
CA GLU A 17 -3.34 -11.76 28.42
C GLU A 17 -2.74 -11.67 27.01
N TRP A 18 -3.40 -11.02 26.06
CA TRP A 18 -2.86 -10.86 24.70
C TRP A 18 -1.48 -10.17 24.74
N LYS A 19 -0.48 -10.82 24.16
CA LYS A 19 0.90 -10.33 24.08
C LYS A 19 1.22 -9.94 22.64
N SER A 20 1.80 -8.77 22.46
CA SER A 20 2.32 -8.27 21.19
C SER A 20 3.66 -7.59 21.43
N ILE A 21 4.48 -7.47 20.38
CA ILE A 21 5.73 -6.69 20.40
C ILE A 21 5.47 -5.18 20.58
N PHE A 22 4.22 -4.74 20.42
CA PHE A 22 3.75 -3.39 20.72
C PHE A 22 2.63 -3.47 21.78
N PRO A 23 2.54 -2.54 22.74
CA PRO A 23 1.64 -2.64 23.90
C PRO A 23 0.13 -2.49 23.60
N GLY A 24 -0.32 -2.60 22.35
CA GLY A 24 -1.71 -2.43 21.92
C GLY A 24 -2.09 -0.97 21.69
N LYS A 25 -3.36 -0.60 21.91
CA LYS A 25 -3.84 0.80 21.84
C LYS A 25 -3.75 1.49 20.46
N TYR A 26 -3.78 0.70 19.39
CA TYR A 26 -3.78 1.16 18.00
C TYR A 26 -4.91 2.15 17.65
N LEU A 27 -6.00 2.18 18.42
CA LEU A 27 -7.18 3.01 18.18
C LEU A 27 -7.40 4.08 19.25
N VAL A 28 -6.36 4.42 20.02
CA VAL A 28 -6.45 5.49 21.03
C VAL A 28 -6.78 6.83 20.37
N GLY A 29 -7.72 7.57 20.96
CA GLY A 29 -8.22 8.83 20.41
C GLY A 29 -9.29 8.66 19.33
N GLY A 30 -9.67 7.42 19.00
CA GLY A 30 -10.79 7.12 18.11
C GLY A 30 -10.54 7.54 16.68
N LYS A 31 -11.63 7.68 15.92
CA LYS A 31 -11.61 8.02 14.49
C LYS A 31 -11.07 9.42 14.26
N GLU A 32 -11.35 10.34 15.17
CA GLU A 32 -10.96 11.75 15.15
C GLU A 32 -9.45 11.91 15.24
N ALA A 33 -8.76 11.00 15.94
CA ALA A 33 -7.30 10.92 15.98
C ALA A 33 -6.69 10.13 14.82
N GLY A 34 -7.50 9.71 13.82
CA GLY A 34 -7.06 8.93 12.68
C GLY A 34 -7.00 7.42 12.91
N GLY A 35 -7.51 6.92 14.04
CA GLY A 35 -7.58 5.49 14.33
C GLY A 35 -8.47 4.76 13.34
N GLN A 36 -7.88 3.88 12.52
CA GLN A 36 -8.56 3.05 11.54
C GLN A 36 -8.09 1.60 11.64
N LEU A 37 -9.00 0.68 11.39
CA LEU A 37 -8.72 -0.75 11.34
C LEU A 37 -9.37 -1.32 10.08
N VAL A 38 -8.61 -2.10 9.32
CA VAL A 38 -9.15 -2.93 8.24
C VAL A 38 -9.20 -4.37 8.73
N ASP A 39 -10.41 -4.91 8.86
CA ASP A 39 -10.64 -6.32 9.19
C ASP A 39 -10.82 -7.11 7.89
N GLN A 40 -9.81 -7.90 7.53
CA GLN A 40 -9.80 -8.70 6.31
C GLN A 40 -9.81 -10.19 6.65
N ARG A 41 -10.47 -10.98 5.80
CA ARG A 41 -10.42 -12.44 5.91
C ARG A 41 -8.99 -12.91 5.66
N LEU A 42 -8.53 -13.85 6.50
CA LEU A 42 -7.27 -14.55 6.25
C LEU A 42 -7.38 -15.34 4.94
N LEU A 43 -6.44 -15.11 4.02
CA LEU A 43 -6.26 -15.91 2.82
C LEU A 43 -5.27 -17.04 3.13
N PRO A 44 -5.71 -18.32 3.28
CA PRO A 44 -4.85 -19.40 3.79
C PRO A 44 -3.64 -19.73 2.91
N ARG A 45 -3.78 -19.46 1.60
CA ARG A 45 -2.71 -19.63 0.61
C ARG A 45 -1.63 -18.56 0.68
N ILE A 46 -1.68 -17.64 1.66
CA ILE A 46 -0.51 -16.82 2.04
C ILE A 46 0.71 -17.67 2.39
N SER A 47 0.49 -18.92 2.80
CA SER A 47 1.55 -19.92 3.02
C SER A 47 2.33 -20.28 1.74
N GLU A 48 1.73 -20.09 0.56
CA GLU A 48 2.41 -20.26 -0.74
C GLU A 48 3.30 -19.08 -1.09
N GLY A 49 3.12 -17.94 -0.43
CA GLY A 49 3.85 -16.71 -0.68
C GLY A 49 3.01 -15.63 -1.35
N GLU A 50 3.50 -14.41 -1.23
CA GLU A 50 2.90 -13.22 -1.84
C GLU A 50 3.62 -12.90 -3.15
N VAL A 51 2.87 -12.50 -4.17
CA VAL A 51 3.41 -12.06 -5.47
C VAL A 51 3.37 -10.54 -5.52
N ARG A 52 4.54 -9.92 -5.62
CA ARG A 52 4.69 -8.47 -5.78
C ARG A 52 4.94 -8.13 -7.25
N MET A 53 4.15 -7.21 -7.78
CA MET A 53 4.39 -6.56 -9.07
C MET A 53 5.08 -5.23 -8.83
N LEU A 54 6.36 -5.12 -9.19
CA LEU A 54 7.15 -3.90 -9.07
C LEU A 54 6.98 -3.05 -10.34
N MET A 55 6.38 -1.88 -10.15
CA MET A 55 5.97 -0.97 -11.20
C MET A 55 6.85 0.29 -11.20
N VAL A 56 7.15 0.81 -12.39
CA VAL A 56 7.75 2.13 -12.60
C VAL A 56 6.84 2.93 -13.52
N LYS A 57 6.15 3.95 -12.99
CA LYS A 57 4.95 4.55 -13.62
C LYS A 57 3.97 3.44 -14.08
N ASN A 58 3.79 3.29 -15.38
CA ASN A 58 2.89 2.31 -16.02
C ASN A 58 3.61 1.05 -16.52
N GLU A 59 4.91 0.90 -16.24
CA GLU A 59 5.72 -0.22 -16.71
C GLU A 59 5.94 -1.25 -15.60
N LEU A 60 5.59 -2.51 -15.85
CA LEU A 60 5.95 -3.62 -14.97
C LEU A 60 7.42 -3.96 -15.18
N PHE A 61 8.24 -3.72 -14.15
CA PHE A 61 9.69 -3.94 -14.20
C PHE A 61 10.06 -5.37 -13.79
N GLN A 62 9.47 -5.90 -12.72
CA GLN A 62 9.80 -7.22 -12.18
C GLN A 62 8.64 -7.79 -11.38
N ILE A 63 8.51 -9.12 -11.39
CA ILE A 63 7.58 -9.85 -10.53
C ILE A 63 8.41 -10.57 -9.45
N ILE A 64 7.98 -10.50 -8.19
CA ILE A 64 8.70 -11.01 -7.04
C ILE A 64 7.80 -11.92 -6.24
N HIS A 65 8.08 -13.22 -6.23
CA HIS A 65 7.37 -14.16 -5.36
C HIS A 65 8.11 -14.27 -4.03
N LYS A 66 7.51 -13.72 -2.97
CA LYS A 66 8.03 -13.73 -1.61
C LYS A 66 7.47 -14.95 -0.88
N LYS A 67 8.22 -16.04 -0.86
CA LYS A 67 7.81 -17.25 -0.12
C LYS A 67 8.18 -17.11 1.35
N PRO A 68 7.27 -17.38 2.31
CA PRO A 68 7.62 -17.29 3.73
C PRO A 68 8.71 -18.30 4.10
N VAL A 69 9.59 -17.92 5.02
CA VAL A 69 10.42 -18.90 5.75
C VAL A 69 9.52 -19.71 6.70
N GLU A 70 9.99 -20.88 7.15
CA GLU A 70 9.22 -21.73 8.07
C GLU A 70 8.77 -20.96 9.33
N GLY A 71 7.48 -21.04 9.66
CA GLY A 71 6.88 -20.30 10.77
C GLY A 71 6.62 -18.81 10.52
N GLY A 72 6.93 -18.29 9.33
CA GLY A 72 6.69 -16.91 8.92
C GLY A 72 5.47 -16.71 8.01
N PHE A 73 5.10 -15.45 7.81
CA PHE A 73 4.14 -15.01 6.79
C PHE A 73 4.85 -14.12 5.78
N SER A 74 4.58 -14.30 4.48
CA SER A 74 5.27 -13.58 3.40
C SER A 74 5.08 -12.07 3.42
N ALA A 75 3.93 -11.61 3.94
CA ALA A 75 3.57 -10.19 4.09
C ALA A 75 4.42 -9.45 5.14
N VAL A 76 5.24 -10.15 5.92
CA VAL A 76 6.15 -9.53 6.89
C VAL A 76 7.55 -9.43 6.29
N GLY A 77 8.09 -8.21 6.25
CA GLY A 77 9.42 -7.94 5.72
C GLY A 77 10.51 -8.70 6.48
N GLY A 78 11.45 -9.30 5.75
CA GLY A 78 12.63 -9.97 6.31
C GLY A 78 12.45 -11.44 6.70
N ILE A 79 11.23 -11.99 6.60
CA ILE A 79 10.94 -13.41 6.87
C ILE A 79 10.42 -14.14 5.61
N ASN A 80 10.96 -13.78 4.45
CA ASN A 80 10.66 -14.43 3.18
C ASN A 80 11.92 -14.63 2.33
N ILE A 81 11.84 -15.58 1.40
CA ILE A 81 12.84 -15.85 0.38
C ILE A 81 12.25 -15.39 -0.95
N PRO A 82 12.78 -14.31 -1.56
CA PRO A 82 12.26 -13.82 -2.84
C PRO A 82 12.76 -14.66 -4.00
N THR A 83 11.87 -14.93 -4.95
CA THR A 83 12.20 -15.41 -6.30
C THR A 83 11.82 -14.33 -7.31
N PHE A 84 12.74 -13.98 -8.20
CA PHE A 84 12.57 -12.93 -9.18
C PHE A 84 12.17 -13.49 -10.54
N PHE A 85 11.14 -12.90 -11.14
CA PHE A 85 10.62 -13.26 -12.44
C PHE A 85 10.59 -12.03 -13.34
N LYS A 86 10.76 -12.27 -14.64
CA LYS A 86 10.64 -11.22 -15.65
C LYS A 86 9.18 -10.78 -15.81
N PRO A 87 8.92 -9.55 -16.31
CA PRO A 87 7.56 -9.06 -16.58
C PRO A 87 6.73 -9.89 -17.56
N ASP A 88 7.35 -10.78 -18.32
CA ASP A 88 6.72 -11.66 -19.32
C ASP A 88 6.64 -13.13 -18.87
N ALA A 89 6.91 -13.41 -17.59
CA ALA A 89 6.81 -14.74 -17.02
C ALA A 89 5.40 -15.34 -17.25
N PRO A 90 5.27 -16.45 -18.00
CA PRO A 90 3.98 -16.99 -18.44
C PRO A 90 3.06 -17.38 -17.29
N GLU A 91 3.61 -17.80 -16.16
CA GLU A 91 2.86 -18.17 -14.95
C GLU A 91 2.11 -16.99 -14.30
N TYR A 92 2.51 -15.75 -14.61
CA TYR A 92 1.87 -14.53 -14.11
C TYR A 92 1.21 -13.70 -15.22
N ALA A 93 1.09 -14.24 -16.44
CA ALA A 93 0.52 -13.51 -17.56
C ALA A 93 -0.95 -13.09 -17.31
N ASP A 94 -1.74 -13.97 -16.70
CA ASP A 94 -3.13 -13.68 -16.34
C ASP A 94 -3.24 -12.58 -15.27
N LEU A 95 -2.45 -12.69 -14.19
CA LEU A 95 -2.36 -11.65 -13.16
C LEU A 95 -1.95 -10.31 -13.76
N LYS A 96 -0.91 -10.30 -14.60
CA LYS A 96 -0.42 -9.09 -15.24
C LYS A 96 -1.49 -8.40 -16.07
N SER A 97 -2.17 -9.15 -16.94
CA SER A 97 -3.18 -8.55 -17.82
C SER A 97 -4.38 -8.03 -17.02
N LYS A 98 -4.87 -8.79 -16.04
CA LYS A 98 -5.95 -8.33 -15.16
C LYS A 98 -5.55 -7.09 -14.38
N PHE A 99 -4.36 -7.11 -13.77
CA PHE A 99 -3.95 -5.99 -12.95
C PHE A 99 -3.71 -4.72 -13.78
N ILE A 100 -2.88 -4.82 -14.83
CA ILE A 100 -2.42 -3.64 -15.58
C ILE A 100 -3.50 -3.12 -16.51
N ASP A 101 -4.16 -4.01 -17.27
CA ASP A 101 -5.07 -3.60 -18.34
C ASP A 101 -6.50 -3.35 -17.83
N HIS A 102 -6.88 -3.95 -16.71
CA HIS A 102 -8.25 -3.91 -16.18
C HIS A 102 -8.35 -3.22 -14.81
N ASP A 103 -7.62 -3.69 -13.79
CA ASP A 103 -7.82 -3.24 -12.42
C ASP A 103 -7.27 -1.83 -12.16
N ILE A 104 -6.08 -1.48 -12.68
CA ILE A 104 -5.50 -0.14 -12.51
C ILE A 104 -6.46 0.96 -13.01
N PRO A 105 -7.02 0.91 -14.23
CA PRO A 105 -8.00 1.90 -14.67
C PRO A 105 -9.21 2.04 -13.74
N LEU A 106 -9.75 0.91 -13.25
CA LEU A 106 -10.90 0.90 -12.35
C LEU A 106 -10.56 1.47 -10.96
N LEU A 107 -9.36 1.18 -10.45
CA LEU A 107 -8.86 1.73 -9.18
C LEU A 107 -8.65 3.23 -9.28
N MET A 108 -8.04 3.71 -10.36
CA MET A 108 -7.82 5.13 -10.60
C MET A 108 -9.15 5.90 -10.69
N ASP A 109 -10.17 5.32 -11.35
CA ASP A 109 -11.53 5.89 -11.39
C ASP A 109 -12.18 5.88 -9.99
N ALA A 110 -12.12 4.76 -9.28
CA ALA A 110 -12.75 4.62 -7.95
C ALA A 110 -12.13 5.53 -6.88
N LEU A 111 -10.84 5.87 -7.02
CA LEU A 111 -10.12 6.77 -6.13
C LEU A 111 -10.20 8.24 -6.55
N ASP A 112 -10.89 8.56 -7.65
CA ASP A 112 -10.93 9.90 -8.25
C ASP A 112 -9.52 10.43 -8.59
N LEU A 113 -8.69 9.55 -9.13
CA LEU A 113 -7.29 9.80 -9.52
C LEU A 113 -7.08 9.64 -11.04
N GLY A 114 -8.12 9.47 -11.84
CA GLY A 114 -8.01 9.17 -13.28
C GLY A 114 -7.23 10.19 -14.10
N ASP A 115 -7.09 11.43 -13.63
CA ASP A 115 -6.30 12.50 -14.23
C ASP A 115 -4.89 12.65 -13.64
N GLN A 116 -4.60 11.94 -12.55
CA GLN A 116 -3.31 11.91 -11.87
C GLN A 116 -2.39 10.85 -12.50
N PRO A 117 -1.07 11.11 -12.54
CA PRO A 117 -0.12 10.10 -12.98
C PRO A 117 -0.02 8.96 -11.97
N LEU A 118 0.26 7.75 -12.44
CA LEU A 118 0.70 6.65 -11.57
C LEU A 118 2.01 7.03 -10.84
N PRO A 119 2.25 6.49 -9.63
CA PRO A 119 3.48 6.78 -8.90
C PRO A 119 4.74 6.43 -9.68
N LEU A 120 5.83 7.16 -9.43
CA LEU A 120 7.09 6.95 -10.15
C LEU A 120 7.64 5.53 -9.93
N ILE A 121 7.62 5.05 -8.69
CA ILE A 121 7.93 3.67 -8.32
C ILE A 121 6.88 3.21 -7.32
N TRP A 122 6.31 2.03 -7.52
CA TRP A 122 5.27 1.47 -6.66
C TRP A 122 5.12 -0.04 -6.82
N THR A 123 4.38 -0.67 -5.92
CA THR A 123 4.09 -2.10 -5.97
C THR A 123 2.60 -2.37 -5.79
N GLY A 124 2.12 -3.43 -6.44
CA GLY A 124 0.92 -4.16 -6.04
C GLY A 124 1.32 -5.52 -5.51
N ASP A 125 0.87 -5.85 -4.30
CA ASP A 125 1.20 -7.10 -3.61
C ASP A 125 -0.04 -7.99 -3.51
N PHE A 126 0.08 -9.22 -3.99
CA PHE A 126 -1.04 -10.13 -4.24
C PHE A 126 -0.87 -11.44 -3.49
N ILE A 127 -1.97 -11.94 -2.94
CA ILE A 127 -2.03 -13.21 -2.24
C ILE A 127 -2.83 -14.19 -3.11
N PRO A 128 -2.31 -15.39 -3.42
CA PRO A 128 -3.07 -16.39 -4.16
C PRO A 128 -4.31 -16.83 -3.37
N ALA A 129 -5.37 -17.15 -4.08
CA ALA A 129 -6.60 -17.73 -3.55
C ALA A 129 -7.18 -18.72 -4.56
N ASP A 130 -8.05 -19.61 -4.08
CA ASP A 130 -8.72 -20.57 -4.96
C ASP A 130 -9.69 -19.84 -5.88
N GLY A 131 -9.54 -20.12 -7.17
CA GLY A 131 -10.39 -19.53 -8.20
C GLY A 131 -11.74 -20.25 -8.34
N PRO A 132 -12.58 -19.79 -9.29
CA PRO A 132 -13.93 -20.29 -9.47
C PRO A 132 -14.00 -21.75 -9.95
N THR A 133 -12.92 -22.27 -10.53
CA THR A 133 -12.83 -23.68 -10.94
C THR A 133 -11.82 -24.43 -10.06
N PRO A 134 -12.07 -25.71 -9.71
CA PRO A 134 -11.14 -26.49 -8.91
C PRO A 134 -9.72 -26.49 -9.51
N GLY A 135 -8.73 -26.13 -8.70
CA GLY A 135 -7.32 -26.03 -9.12
C GLY A 135 -6.93 -24.74 -9.84
N SER A 136 -7.87 -23.83 -10.12
CA SER A 136 -7.54 -22.49 -10.60
C SER A 136 -7.07 -21.59 -9.45
N THR A 137 -6.19 -20.64 -9.77
CA THR A 137 -5.71 -19.62 -8.83
C THR A 137 -6.18 -18.25 -9.30
N VAL A 138 -6.75 -17.48 -8.39
CA VAL A 138 -6.92 -16.03 -8.52
C VAL A 138 -5.97 -15.34 -7.55
N TYR A 139 -5.71 -14.06 -7.77
CA TYR A 139 -4.76 -13.29 -6.97
C TYR A 139 -5.50 -12.08 -6.41
N ILE A 140 -5.55 -12.00 -5.08
CA ILE A 140 -6.26 -10.94 -4.38
C ILE A 140 -5.22 -9.91 -3.94
N VAL A 141 -5.45 -8.64 -4.28
CA VAL A 141 -4.58 -7.56 -3.82
C VAL A 141 -4.66 -7.40 -2.30
N GLY A 142 -3.51 -7.41 -1.64
CA GLY A 142 -3.36 -7.13 -0.22
C GLY A 142 -3.04 -5.67 0.03
N GLU A 143 -2.00 -5.14 -0.63
CA GLU A 143 -1.57 -3.75 -0.50
C GLU A 143 -1.04 -3.15 -1.81
N PHE A 144 -1.07 -1.82 -1.84
CA PHE A 144 -0.26 -1.02 -2.75
C PHE A 144 0.75 -0.22 -1.93
N ASN A 145 2.01 -0.18 -2.37
CA ASN A 145 3.04 0.64 -1.73
C ASN A 145 3.65 1.61 -2.74
N CYS A 146 3.65 2.90 -2.44
CA CYS A 146 4.32 3.93 -3.24
C CYS A 146 5.17 4.90 -2.40
N SER A 147 5.30 4.64 -1.10
CA SER A 147 5.96 5.54 -0.13
C SER A 147 7.30 5.01 0.35
N CYS A 148 7.47 3.71 0.45
CA CYS A 148 8.67 3.05 0.95
C CYS A 148 8.95 1.78 0.13
N VAL A 149 8.97 1.94 -1.19
CA VAL A 149 9.14 0.83 -2.11
C VAL A 149 10.56 0.29 -2.01
N GLY A 150 10.68 -0.98 -1.62
CA GLY A 150 11.97 -1.65 -1.51
C GLY A 150 12.54 -2.06 -2.87
N CYS A 151 13.83 -1.81 -3.10
CA CYS A 151 14.57 -2.36 -4.24
C CYS A 151 15.08 -3.77 -3.89
N SER A 152 14.22 -4.78 -4.04
CA SER A 152 14.46 -6.13 -3.53
C SER A 152 15.75 -6.79 -4.03
N ASN A 153 16.24 -6.47 -5.23
CA ASN A 153 17.52 -6.98 -5.71
C ASN A 153 18.71 -6.54 -4.83
N PHE A 154 18.64 -5.38 -4.17
CA PHE A 154 19.68 -4.96 -3.20
C PHE A 154 19.50 -5.54 -1.79
N GLY A 155 18.49 -6.39 -1.57
CA GLY A 155 18.09 -6.86 -0.23
C GLY A 155 19.20 -7.51 0.59
N ALA A 156 20.17 -8.18 -0.05
CA ALA A 156 21.31 -8.78 0.63
C ALA A 156 22.23 -7.74 1.30
N GLY A 157 22.30 -6.52 0.76
CA GLY A 157 23.03 -5.39 1.34
C GLY A 157 22.21 -4.54 2.33
N CYS A 158 20.94 -4.88 2.58
CA CYS A 158 20.07 -4.09 3.45
C CYS A 158 20.09 -4.57 4.91
N GLY A 159 20.48 -3.67 5.82
CA GLY A 159 20.40 -3.86 7.27
C GLY A 159 21.71 -3.52 8.01
N PRO A 160 21.71 -3.50 9.35
CA PRO A 160 22.90 -3.23 10.14
C PRO A 160 24.04 -4.22 9.82
N GLY A 161 25.24 -3.70 9.55
CA GLY A 161 26.43 -4.50 9.26
C GLY A 161 26.43 -5.23 7.91
N LYS A 162 25.45 -4.96 7.04
CA LYS A 162 25.42 -5.47 5.66
C LYS A 162 25.98 -4.44 4.70
N GLU A 163 26.55 -4.93 3.61
CA GLU A 163 27.21 -4.10 2.59
C GLU A 163 26.78 -4.51 1.19
N LEU A 164 26.97 -3.61 0.22
CA LEU A 164 26.65 -3.91 -1.19
C LEU A 164 27.48 -5.06 -1.76
N SER A 165 28.65 -5.37 -1.19
CA SER A 165 29.47 -6.53 -1.55
C SER A 165 28.76 -7.88 -1.32
N TRP A 166 27.66 -7.89 -0.56
CA TRP A 166 26.85 -9.09 -0.31
C TRP A 166 25.75 -9.28 -1.36
N VAL A 167 25.53 -8.28 -2.22
CA VAL A 167 24.61 -8.37 -3.37
C VAL A 167 25.35 -9.08 -4.50
N SER A 168 24.74 -10.13 -5.05
CA SER A 168 25.32 -10.81 -6.22
C SER A 168 25.38 -9.88 -7.42
N ASP A 169 26.34 -10.08 -8.32
CA ASP A 169 26.48 -9.25 -9.54
C ASP A 169 25.18 -9.20 -10.36
N GLU A 170 24.48 -10.33 -10.50
CA GLU A 170 23.19 -10.40 -11.19
C GLU A 170 22.15 -9.47 -10.55
N ASN A 171 22.00 -9.55 -9.22
CA ASN A 171 21.07 -8.71 -8.49
C ASN A 171 21.49 -7.25 -8.51
N TYR A 172 22.79 -6.97 -8.41
CA TYR A 172 23.29 -5.62 -8.51
C TYR A 172 22.96 -5.01 -9.87
N LEU A 173 23.22 -5.72 -10.97
CA LEU A 173 22.92 -5.28 -12.32
C LEU A 173 21.42 -5.08 -12.55
N GLU A 174 20.57 -5.97 -12.03
CA GLU A 174 19.11 -5.84 -12.14
C GLU A 174 18.59 -4.65 -11.33
N GLY A 175 19.08 -4.47 -10.10
CA GLY A 175 18.78 -3.31 -9.26
C GLY A 175 19.23 -1.99 -9.90
N MET A 176 20.36 -2.00 -10.61
CA MET A 176 20.81 -0.83 -11.38
C MET A 176 19.94 -0.57 -12.62
N ARG A 177 19.36 -1.58 -13.27
CA ARG A 177 18.37 -1.36 -14.33
C ARG A 177 17.10 -0.72 -13.78
N LEU A 178 16.63 -1.15 -12.61
CA LEU A 178 15.49 -0.54 -11.94
C LEU A 178 15.74 0.96 -11.69
N THR A 179 16.86 1.30 -11.06
CA THR A 179 17.17 2.70 -10.72
C THR A 179 17.35 3.56 -11.95
N LYS A 180 17.93 3.00 -13.04
CA LYS A 180 18.01 3.66 -14.34
C LYS A 180 16.63 3.94 -14.91
N LEU A 181 15.74 2.94 -14.95
CA LEU A 181 14.38 3.10 -15.48
C LEU A 181 13.59 4.13 -14.67
N VAL A 182 13.70 4.11 -13.34
CA VAL A 182 13.11 5.14 -12.46
C VAL A 182 13.60 6.54 -12.84
N GLY A 183 14.91 6.71 -13.08
CA GLY A 183 15.47 7.98 -13.53
C GLY A 183 14.95 8.43 -14.90
N GLU A 184 14.87 7.52 -15.87
CA GLU A 184 14.32 7.77 -17.21
C GLU A 184 12.84 8.20 -17.12
N LYS A 185 12.02 7.46 -16.35
CA LYS A 185 10.61 7.79 -16.13
C LYS A 185 10.38 9.08 -15.35
N ALA A 186 11.30 9.44 -14.45
CA ALA A 186 11.24 10.72 -13.74
C ALA A 186 11.44 11.90 -14.70
N ILE A 187 12.40 11.79 -15.63
CA ILE A 187 12.63 12.81 -16.66
C ILE A 187 11.41 12.92 -17.56
N GLU A 188 10.87 11.79 -18.05
CA GLU A 188 9.63 11.77 -18.84
C GLU A 188 8.48 12.51 -18.12
N ALA A 189 8.26 12.21 -16.83
CA ALA A 189 7.24 12.86 -16.02
C ALA A 189 7.45 14.38 -15.88
N LEU A 190 8.69 14.83 -15.70
CA LEU A 190 9.00 16.26 -15.64
C LEU A 190 8.73 16.97 -16.96
N GLU A 191 9.04 16.35 -18.10
CA GLU A 191 8.75 16.92 -19.41
C GLU A 191 7.24 16.97 -19.69
N GLU A 192 6.48 15.94 -19.30
CA GLU A 192 5.00 15.95 -19.35
C GLU A 192 4.42 17.12 -18.54
N ILE A 193 4.92 17.35 -17.32
CA ILE A 193 4.49 18.47 -16.46
C ILE A 193 4.81 19.81 -17.13
N LYS A 194 6.04 19.99 -17.63
CA LYS A 194 6.44 21.22 -18.34
C LYS A 194 5.55 21.48 -19.56
N ALA A 195 5.25 20.45 -20.34
CA ALA A 195 4.39 20.57 -21.51
C ALA A 195 2.95 20.97 -21.12
N LYS A 196 2.39 20.35 -20.06
CA LYS A 196 1.07 20.73 -19.52
C LYS A 196 1.03 22.18 -19.05
N LEU A 197 2.08 22.64 -18.35
CA LEU A 197 2.19 24.03 -17.89
C LEU A 197 2.31 25.02 -19.05
N ALA A 198 3.07 24.67 -20.09
CA ALA A 198 3.22 25.51 -21.28
C ALA A 198 1.93 25.60 -22.11
N ALA A 199 1.09 24.56 -22.10
CA ALA A 199 -0.19 24.51 -22.79
C ALA A 199 -1.35 25.12 -21.98
N ALA A 200 -1.15 25.43 -20.70
CA ALA A 200 -2.19 26.01 -19.86
C ALA A 200 -2.54 27.44 -20.31
N PRO A 201 -3.84 27.79 -20.42
CA PRO A 201 -4.23 29.16 -20.71
C PRO A 201 -3.70 30.12 -19.63
N PRO A 202 -3.41 31.39 -19.97
CA PRO A 202 -2.90 32.35 -19.01
C PRO A 202 -3.86 32.44 -17.81
N ALA A 203 -3.30 32.34 -16.61
CA ALA A 203 -4.09 32.43 -15.39
C ALA A 203 -4.90 33.74 -15.40
N PRO A 204 -6.18 33.73 -15.03
CA PRO A 204 -6.93 34.96 -14.85
C PRO A 204 -6.19 35.85 -13.84
N PRO A 205 -6.23 37.17 -14.00
CA PRO A 205 -5.54 38.09 -13.10
C PRO A 205 -5.97 37.81 -11.66
N THR A 206 -4.99 37.57 -10.79
CA THR A 206 -5.24 37.32 -9.38
C THR A 206 -6.00 38.51 -8.80
N PRO A 207 -7.21 38.32 -8.23
CA PRO A 207 -7.86 39.38 -7.48
C PRO A 207 -6.91 39.81 -6.36
N VAL A 208 -6.68 41.12 -6.23
CA VAL A 208 -5.92 41.65 -5.10
C VAL A 208 -6.66 41.26 -3.83
N ALA A 209 -6.10 40.32 -3.07
CA ALA A 209 -6.67 39.91 -1.81
C ALA A 209 -6.70 41.13 -0.88
N PRO A 210 -7.83 41.42 -0.21
CA PRO A 210 -7.84 42.42 0.85
C PRO A 210 -6.84 42.00 1.94
N PRO A 211 -6.22 42.96 2.64
CA PRO A 211 -5.28 42.67 3.71
C PRO A 211 -5.92 41.71 4.72
N ALA A 212 -5.19 40.65 5.08
CA ALA A 212 -5.65 39.68 6.05
C ALA A 212 -5.97 40.40 7.38
N PRO A 213 -7.15 40.16 8.00
CA PRO A 213 -7.40 40.65 9.34
C PRO A 213 -6.38 40.07 10.31
N ALA A 214 -5.97 40.86 11.30
CA ALA A 214 -5.03 40.45 12.31
C ALA A 214 -5.48 39.14 12.97
N ALA A 215 -4.57 38.17 13.07
CA ALA A 215 -4.85 36.91 13.74
C ALA A 215 -5.27 37.19 15.19
N PRO A 216 -6.39 36.61 15.66
CA PRO A 216 -6.72 36.69 17.08
C PRO A 216 -5.64 35.97 17.90
N PRO A 217 -5.39 36.40 19.15
CA PRO A 217 -4.45 35.72 20.02
C PRO A 217 -4.85 34.26 20.19
N VAL A 218 -3.88 33.37 20.06
CA VAL A 218 -4.04 31.94 20.28
C VAL A 218 -4.33 31.72 21.76
N GLU A 219 -5.58 31.44 22.10
CA GLU A 219 -5.94 30.94 23.42
C GLU A 219 -5.65 29.44 23.45
N ALA A 220 -4.81 29.01 24.38
CA ALA A 220 -4.49 27.61 24.56
C ALA A 220 -5.76 26.86 24.99
N ALA A 221 -6.33 26.06 24.08
CA ALA A 221 -7.43 25.17 24.43
C ALA A 221 -6.92 24.13 25.45
N ALA A 222 -7.53 24.13 26.62
CA ALA A 222 -7.33 23.10 27.62
C ALA A 222 -7.71 21.71 27.04
N PRO A 223 -7.01 20.63 27.41
CA PRO A 223 -7.37 19.29 26.98
C PRO A 223 -8.79 18.94 27.47
N PRO A 224 -9.61 18.24 26.68
CA PRO A 224 -10.91 17.78 27.16
C PRO A 224 -10.68 16.80 28.32
N ALA A 225 -11.23 17.14 29.47
CA ALA A 225 -11.24 16.29 30.65
C ALA A 225 -12.45 15.36 30.60
N GLY A 226 -12.20 14.05 30.51
CA GLY A 226 -13.19 13.01 30.77
C GLY A 226 -12.96 11.74 29.95
N PRO A 227 -13.13 10.54 30.54
CA PRO A 227 -13.11 9.30 29.77
C PRO A 227 -14.32 9.27 28.83
N PHE A 228 -14.04 9.11 27.53
CA PHE A 228 -15.08 8.89 26.52
C PHE A 228 -15.56 7.45 26.63
N GLU A 229 -16.73 7.24 27.22
CA GLU A 229 -17.39 5.94 27.25
C GLU A 229 -18.05 5.67 25.88
N SER A 230 -17.31 5.06 24.94
CA SER A 230 -17.92 4.46 23.75
C SER A 230 -18.44 3.07 24.10
N THR A 231 -19.73 2.81 23.94
CA THR A 231 -20.26 1.46 24.15
C THR A 231 -20.06 0.60 22.90
N LEU A 232 -19.97 -0.73 23.05
CA LEU A 232 -19.87 -1.68 21.93
C LEU A 232 -21.01 -1.54 20.91
N ALA A 233 -22.15 -0.96 21.29
CA ALA A 233 -23.30 -0.74 20.42
C ALA A 233 -23.09 0.40 19.41
N ASP A 234 -22.14 1.31 19.67
CA ASP A 234 -21.89 2.49 18.82
C ASP A 234 -20.87 2.21 17.70
N ARG A 235 -20.29 1.00 17.66
CA ARG A 235 -19.32 0.56 16.66
C ARG A 235 -20.04 -0.05 15.46
N VAL A 236 -20.43 0.78 14.51
CA VAL A 236 -20.82 0.31 13.18
C VAL A 236 -19.54 0.03 12.41
N ASN A 237 -19.15 -1.25 12.27
CA ASN A 237 -18.24 -1.63 11.19
C ASN A 237 -18.87 -1.10 9.90
N THR A 238 -18.21 -0.17 9.22
CA THR A 238 -18.64 0.22 7.87
C THR A 238 -18.40 -0.99 6.98
N LYS A 239 -19.37 -1.90 6.94
CA LYS A 239 -19.45 -2.92 5.93
C LYS A 239 -19.84 -2.17 4.67
N LEU A 240 -18.84 -1.65 3.96
CA LEU A 240 -19.06 -1.00 2.69
C LEU A 240 -19.79 -2.04 1.83
N PRO A 241 -21.02 -1.76 1.39
CA PRO A 241 -21.67 -2.66 0.45
C PRO A 241 -20.76 -2.75 -0.76
N ASN A 242 -20.70 -3.94 -1.38
CA ASN A 242 -20.05 -4.06 -2.69
C ASN A 242 -20.58 -2.93 -3.57
N PRO A 243 -19.71 -2.24 -4.33
CA PRO A 243 -20.16 -1.18 -5.21
C PRO A 243 -21.36 -1.67 -6.03
N PRO A 244 -22.47 -0.91 -6.07
CA PRO A 244 -23.67 -1.31 -6.81
C PRO A 244 -23.39 -1.39 -8.31
N ASP A 245 -22.38 -0.64 -8.77
CA ASP A 245 -21.88 -0.73 -10.12
C ASP A 245 -21.03 -1.98 -10.31
N ALA A 246 -21.48 -2.84 -11.21
CA ALA A 246 -20.80 -4.08 -11.56
C ALA A 246 -19.37 -3.84 -12.09
N LYS A 247 -19.04 -2.62 -12.57
CA LYS A 247 -17.70 -2.28 -13.05
C LYS A 247 -16.65 -2.28 -11.95
N TYR A 248 -17.02 -2.11 -10.69
CA TYR A 248 -16.06 -2.10 -9.56
C TYR A 248 -16.05 -3.42 -8.79
N LYS A 249 -16.56 -4.51 -9.38
CA LYS A 249 -16.31 -5.84 -8.85
C LYS A 249 -14.90 -6.26 -9.24
N PHE A 250 -13.97 -6.08 -8.31
CA PHE A 250 -12.60 -6.62 -8.43
C PHE A 250 -12.65 -8.15 -8.56
N VAL A 251 -11.82 -8.69 -9.44
CA VAL A 251 -11.72 -10.13 -9.74
C VAL A 251 -10.90 -10.85 -8.68
#